data_AF-A4TFQ3-F1
#
_entry.id   AF-A4TFQ3-F1
#
_cell.length_a   1.000
_cell.length_b   1.000
_cell.length_c   1.000
_cell.angle_alpha   90.00
_cell.angle_beta   90.00
_cell.angle_gamma   90.00
#
_symmetry.space_group_name_H-M   'P 1'
#
loop_
_entity.id
_entity.type
_entity.pdbx_description
1 polymer ?
#
loop_
_entity_poly.entity_id
_entity_poly.type
_entity_poly.pdbx_seq_one_letter_code
_entity_poly.pdbx_strand_id
1 'polypeptide(L)'
;MRAISEPGKLIEAIAPVLGFPPRESLVLVTVVGGSLGCVLRADLADVRADGVTMMVGAQPVWAADGVVAVVVSEDQAHCAMCGEEIKAWMRELDAALQKCGTELLSVLAIDRIEAGGQWHCADGCGVSGTLGDPMASEIAAIRVASGQRLYRSRSEVKALIAVDPVRARAVASILESVESAVAGQVDVAEAVRAATSVASRLAAGAAIADAELAAVGATLTDIAVRDQLFALADTATAAAAEDLWTVLARVLPGAWRAEALALLAVSAYVRGDGVLAGVAVDAALSEAPTHRMAAMLRMSLEAGLEPDKIRQVVAQVRPAPMR
;
A
#
# COMPACT_ATOMS: atom_id res chain seq x y z
N MET A 1 30.94 13.38 -3.83
CA MET A 1 30.47 12.77 -2.57
C MET A 1 29.94 13.84 -1.62
N ARG A 2 28.67 14.22 -1.79
CA ARG A 2 27.94 14.97 -0.77
C ARG A 2 27.61 14.00 0.36
N ALA A 3 28.11 14.26 1.56
CA ALA A 3 27.85 13.40 2.72
C ALA A 3 26.43 13.63 3.26
N ILE A 4 25.73 12.55 3.60
CA ILE A 4 24.45 12.62 4.33
C ILE A 4 24.76 12.97 5.78
N SER A 5 24.21 14.08 6.28
CA SER A 5 24.48 14.56 7.62
C SER A 5 23.92 13.65 8.72
N GLU A 6 22.76 13.00 8.47
CA GLU A 6 22.06 12.18 9.47
C GLU A 6 21.55 10.85 8.87
N PRO A 7 22.43 9.87 8.59
CA PRO A 7 22.02 8.59 8.00
C PRO A 7 20.97 7.83 8.82
N GLY A 8 21.06 7.88 10.16
CA GLY A 8 20.08 7.27 11.05
C GLY A 8 18.66 7.82 10.87
N LYS A 9 18.50 9.13 10.68
CA LYS A 9 17.19 9.76 10.41
C LYS A 9 16.62 9.35 9.06
N LEU A 10 17.47 9.19 8.05
CA LEU A 10 17.05 8.64 6.76
C LEU A 10 16.55 7.20 6.91
N ILE A 11 17.24 6.36 7.68
CA ILE A 11 16.79 4.98 7.93
C ILE A 11 15.47 4.96 8.71
N GLU A 12 15.31 5.81 9.74
CA GLU A 12 14.06 5.95 10.52
C GLU A 12 12.86 6.32 9.63
N ALA A 13 13.09 7.03 8.54
CA ALA A 13 12.05 7.42 7.58
C ALA A 13 11.50 6.26 6.74
N ILE A 14 12.27 5.19 6.55
CA ILE A 14 11.95 4.12 5.59
C ILE A 14 10.65 3.41 5.97
N ALA A 15 10.53 2.96 7.22
CA ALA A 15 9.35 2.20 7.65
C ALA A 15 8.06 3.02 7.56
N PRO A 16 8.01 4.28 8.04
CA PRO A 16 6.88 5.16 7.79
C PRO A 16 6.57 5.33 6.30
N VAL A 17 7.56 5.56 5.43
CA VAL A 17 7.34 5.78 3.98
C VAL A 17 6.86 4.50 3.26
N LEU A 18 7.31 3.32 3.66
CA LEU A 18 6.83 2.05 3.13
C LEU A 18 5.53 1.56 3.80
N GLY A 19 5.16 2.15 4.94
CA GLY A 19 3.97 1.80 5.74
C GLY A 19 4.21 0.69 6.78
N PHE A 20 5.31 -0.06 6.68
CA PHE A 20 5.80 -1.02 7.68
C PHE A 20 7.32 -1.23 7.48
N PRO A 21 8.04 -1.75 8.50
CA PRO A 21 9.48 -1.99 8.37
C PRO A 21 9.77 -3.14 7.38
N PRO A 22 10.58 -2.90 6.33
CA PRO A 22 10.98 -3.97 5.42
C PRO A 22 11.97 -4.93 6.13
N ARG A 23 12.03 -6.17 5.66
CA ARG A 23 12.98 -7.21 6.11
C ARG A 23 13.61 -7.87 4.90
N GLU A 24 14.86 -8.29 5.00
CA GLU A 24 15.62 -8.93 3.91
C GLU A 24 15.42 -8.16 2.59
N SER A 25 15.69 -6.86 2.61
CA SER A 25 15.40 -5.94 1.49
C SER A 25 16.57 -5.04 1.12
N LEU A 26 16.67 -4.70 -0.15
CA LEU A 26 17.40 -3.53 -0.62
C LEU A 26 16.40 -2.38 -0.79
N VAL A 27 16.69 -1.24 -0.18
CA VAL A 27 15.89 -0.02 -0.26
C VAL A 27 16.73 1.08 -0.92
N LEU A 28 16.22 1.69 -1.98
CA LEU A 28 16.80 2.88 -2.59
C LEU A 28 15.98 4.10 -2.18
N VAL A 29 16.64 5.07 -1.57
CA VAL A 29 16.04 6.36 -1.19
C VAL A 29 16.61 7.43 -2.11
N THR A 30 15.77 8.03 -2.96
CA THR A 30 16.21 9.13 -3.82
C THR A 30 16.23 10.44 -3.04
N VAL A 31 17.12 11.36 -3.42
CA VAL A 31 17.25 12.69 -2.84
C VAL A 31 17.05 13.73 -3.94
N VAL A 32 16.16 14.70 -3.70
CA VAL A 32 15.84 15.78 -4.64
C VAL A 32 15.77 17.10 -3.87
N GLY A 33 16.54 18.10 -4.28
CA GLY A 33 16.62 19.40 -3.61
C GLY A 33 17.04 19.31 -2.14
N GLY A 34 17.81 18.28 -1.77
CA GLY A 34 18.18 18.01 -0.37
C GLY A 34 17.07 17.41 0.49
N SER A 35 15.93 17.04 -0.10
CA SER A 35 14.81 16.37 0.56
C SER A 35 14.68 14.92 0.09
N LEU A 36 14.00 14.10 0.89
CA LEU A 36 13.71 12.71 0.58
C LEU A 36 12.69 12.64 -0.58
N GLY A 37 13.05 11.95 -1.65
CA GLY A 37 12.23 11.74 -2.84
C GLY A 37 11.46 10.42 -2.76
N CYS A 38 11.64 9.59 -3.78
CA CYS A 38 11.00 8.28 -3.87
C CYS A 38 11.78 7.22 -3.06
N VAL A 39 11.06 6.26 -2.49
CA VAL A 39 11.64 5.09 -1.83
C VAL A 39 11.24 3.85 -2.62
N LEU A 40 12.23 3.18 -3.21
CA LEU A 40 12.05 1.91 -3.91
C LEU A 40 12.52 0.78 -3.03
N ARG A 41 11.83 -0.36 -3.07
CA ARG A 41 12.15 -1.53 -2.25
C ARG A 41 12.09 -2.79 -3.11
N ALA A 42 13.12 -3.61 -3.01
CA ALA A 42 13.16 -4.95 -3.58
C ALA A 42 13.55 -5.97 -2.49
N ASP A 43 13.02 -7.18 -2.58
CA ASP A 43 13.44 -8.30 -1.74
C ASP A 43 14.88 -8.70 -2.10
N LEU A 44 15.73 -9.01 -1.11
CA LEU A 44 17.12 -9.40 -1.38
C LEU A 44 17.22 -10.71 -2.16
N ALA A 45 16.22 -11.59 -2.06
CA ALA A 45 16.15 -12.80 -2.88
C ALA A 45 16.05 -12.46 -4.38
N ASP A 46 15.24 -11.46 -4.73
CA ASP A 46 15.08 -11.01 -6.11
C ASP A 46 16.32 -10.27 -6.59
N VAL A 47 16.91 -9.44 -5.72
CA VAL A 47 18.18 -8.75 -6.02
C VAL A 47 19.31 -9.74 -6.30
N ARG A 48 19.35 -10.87 -5.59
CA ARG A 48 20.31 -11.96 -5.84
C ARG A 48 20.07 -12.67 -7.16
N ALA A 49 18.81 -12.87 -7.53
CA ALA A 49 18.43 -13.57 -8.75
C ALA A 49 18.64 -12.70 -10.00
N ASP A 50 18.24 -11.44 -9.93
CA ASP A 50 18.02 -10.58 -11.08
C ASP A 50 18.98 -9.35 -11.12
N GLY A 51 19.78 -9.14 -10.07
CA GLY A 51 20.75 -8.02 -9.95
C GLY A 51 20.19 -6.79 -9.21
N VAL A 52 20.88 -5.65 -9.24
CA VAL A 52 20.33 -4.38 -8.68
C VAL A 52 19.83 -3.43 -9.76
N THR A 53 20.20 -3.67 -11.02
CA THR A 53 19.87 -2.78 -12.13
C THR A 53 18.38 -2.61 -12.41
N MET A 54 17.54 -3.59 -12.06
CA MET A 54 16.08 -3.46 -12.24
C MET A 54 15.50 -2.30 -11.43
N MET A 55 16.08 -1.99 -10.27
CA MET A 55 15.62 -0.90 -9.41
C MET A 55 16.00 0.48 -9.96
N VAL A 56 17.05 0.55 -10.78
CA VAL A 56 17.55 1.80 -11.37
C VAL A 56 16.75 2.19 -12.61
N GLY A 57 16.00 1.27 -13.23
CA GLY A 57 15.19 1.56 -14.42
C GLY A 57 13.98 2.48 -14.18
N ALA A 58 13.66 2.82 -12.93
CA ALA A 58 12.51 3.63 -12.60
C ALA A 58 12.77 5.14 -12.84
N GLN A 59 11.85 5.81 -13.55
CA GLN A 59 11.95 7.24 -13.90
C GLN A 59 12.28 8.17 -12.70
N PRO A 60 11.74 7.97 -11.49
CA PRO A 60 12.06 8.82 -10.33
C PRO A 60 13.55 8.77 -9.92
N VAL A 61 14.26 7.70 -10.23
CA VAL A 61 15.68 7.55 -9.92
C VAL A 61 16.52 8.49 -10.78
N TRP A 62 16.19 8.62 -12.07
CA TRP A 62 16.95 9.41 -13.03
C TRP A 62 16.80 10.92 -12.84
N ALA A 63 15.70 11.34 -12.20
CA ALA A 63 15.45 12.74 -11.90
C ALA A 63 16.05 13.19 -10.55
N ALA A 64 16.72 12.30 -9.82
CA ALA A 64 17.23 12.57 -8.49
C ALA A 64 18.64 13.19 -8.52
N ASP A 65 18.93 14.03 -7.51
CA ASP A 65 20.27 14.56 -7.26
C ASP A 65 21.22 13.46 -6.77
N GLY A 66 20.67 12.42 -6.15
CA GLY A 66 21.42 11.26 -5.71
C GLY A 66 20.54 10.18 -5.08
N VAL A 67 21.15 9.03 -4.80
CA VAL A 67 20.50 7.85 -4.24
C VAL A 67 21.27 7.36 -3.02
N VAL A 68 20.54 6.91 -2.00
CA VAL A 68 21.07 6.23 -0.83
C VAL A 68 20.57 4.80 -0.86
N ALA A 69 21.48 3.83 -0.84
CA ALA A 69 21.12 2.43 -0.76
C ALA A 69 21.14 1.97 0.69
N VAL A 70 20.09 1.31 1.15
CA VAL A 70 19.97 0.74 2.49
C VAL A 70 19.68 -0.74 2.37
N VAL A 71 20.63 -1.56 2.82
CA VAL A 71 20.51 -3.01 2.88
C VAL A 71 20.00 -3.40 4.26
N VAL A 72 18.83 -4.04 4.29
CA VAL A 72 18.17 -4.48 5.53
C VAL A 72 18.29 -6.00 5.61
N SER A 73 19.14 -6.50 6.50
CA SER A 73 19.31 -7.94 6.72
C SER A 73 19.94 -8.23 8.08
N GLU A 74 19.35 -9.15 8.84
CA GLU A 74 19.83 -9.54 10.16
C GLU A 74 21.25 -10.15 10.06
N ASP A 75 21.50 -10.93 9.02
CA ASP A 75 22.76 -11.65 8.78
C ASP A 75 23.89 -10.70 8.32
N GLN A 76 23.57 -9.66 7.55
CA GLN A 76 24.57 -8.81 6.93
C GLN A 76 25.08 -7.68 7.84
N ALA A 77 24.34 -7.33 8.89
CA ALA A 77 24.72 -6.25 9.79
C ALA A 77 25.93 -6.55 10.68
N HIS A 78 26.27 -7.84 10.87
CA HIS A 78 27.27 -8.28 11.86
C HIS A 78 28.52 -8.95 11.24
N CYS A 79 28.61 -9.09 9.91
CA CYS A 79 29.63 -9.93 9.28
C CYS A 79 30.42 -9.18 8.19
N ALA A 80 31.73 -8.98 8.43
CA ALA A 80 32.64 -8.36 7.46
C ALA A 80 32.83 -9.18 6.17
N MET A 81 32.60 -10.50 6.21
CA MET A 81 32.62 -11.39 5.04
C MET A 81 31.34 -11.29 4.20
N CYS A 82 30.19 -10.90 4.78
CA CYS A 82 28.97 -10.57 4.04
C CYS A 82 29.07 -9.26 3.26
N GLY A 83 30.10 -8.46 3.53
CA GLY A 83 30.39 -7.22 2.80
C GLY A 83 30.78 -7.43 1.33
N GLU A 84 31.16 -8.64 0.90
CA GLU A 84 31.48 -8.88 -0.52
C GLU A 84 30.25 -8.77 -1.43
N GLU A 85 29.10 -9.28 -0.98
CA GLU A 85 27.83 -9.19 -1.70
C GLU A 85 27.38 -7.72 -1.80
N ILE A 86 27.37 -7.00 -0.68
CA ILE A 86 27.05 -5.56 -0.65
C ILE A 86 28.01 -4.76 -1.52
N LYS A 87 29.33 -5.07 -1.52
CA LYS A 87 30.31 -4.41 -2.40
C LYS A 87 30.07 -4.71 -3.87
N ALA A 88 29.58 -5.90 -4.22
CA ALA A 88 29.19 -6.22 -5.59
C ALA A 88 27.98 -5.38 -6.02
N TRP A 89 26.93 -5.36 -5.20
CA TRP A 89 25.74 -4.53 -5.43
C TRP A 89 26.05 -3.05 -5.50
N MET A 90 26.91 -2.54 -4.62
CA MET A 90 27.35 -1.14 -4.64
C MET A 90 28.02 -0.78 -5.97
N ARG A 91 28.93 -1.63 -6.48
CA ARG A 91 29.61 -1.39 -7.77
C ARG A 91 28.63 -1.43 -8.95
N GLU A 92 27.71 -2.37 -8.93
CA GLU A 92 26.69 -2.50 -9.97
C GLU A 92 25.72 -1.31 -9.96
N LEU A 93 25.28 -0.89 -8.75
CA LEU A 93 24.39 0.25 -8.55
C LEU A 93 25.05 1.57 -8.96
N ASP A 94 26.30 1.80 -8.55
CA ASP A 94 27.07 2.99 -8.95
C ASP A 94 27.23 3.06 -10.47
N ALA A 95 27.63 1.95 -11.12
CA ALA A 95 27.76 1.90 -12.57
C ALA A 95 26.42 2.12 -13.31
N ALA A 96 25.31 1.65 -12.74
CA ALA A 96 23.97 1.86 -13.31
C ALA A 96 23.50 3.31 -13.14
N LEU A 97 23.65 3.89 -11.95
CA LEU A 97 23.25 5.26 -11.66
C LEU A 97 24.07 6.29 -12.46
N GLN A 98 25.38 6.05 -12.64
CA GLN A 98 26.23 6.90 -13.46
C GLN A 98 25.76 6.99 -14.92
N LYS A 99 25.24 5.90 -15.49
CA LYS A 99 24.67 5.91 -16.86
C LYS A 99 23.43 6.80 -16.97
N CYS A 100 22.73 6.99 -15.86
CA CYS A 100 21.52 7.81 -15.78
C CYS A 100 21.82 9.24 -15.27
N GLY A 101 23.07 9.57 -14.96
CA GLY A 101 23.47 10.90 -14.46
C GLY A 101 23.18 11.13 -12.97
N THR A 102 22.98 10.07 -12.19
CA THR A 102 22.66 10.14 -10.75
C THR A 102 23.85 9.66 -9.90
N GLU A 103 24.12 10.30 -8.76
CA GLU A 103 25.21 9.91 -7.83
C GLU A 103 24.71 8.90 -6.78
N LEU A 104 25.45 7.81 -6.55
CA LEU A 104 25.28 6.99 -5.35
C LEU A 104 25.94 7.70 -4.16
N LEU A 105 25.13 8.25 -3.25
CA LEU A 105 25.59 9.10 -2.15
C LEU A 105 26.18 8.31 -0.99
N SER A 106 25.55 7.19 -0.64
CA SER A 106 26.01 6.29 0.42
C SER A 106 25.35 4.92 0.32
N VAL A 107 26.02 3.91 0.86
CA VAL A 107 25.48 2.56 1.07
C VAL A 107 25.50 2.27 2.56
N LEU A 108 24.32 2.00 3.12
CA LEU A 108 24.10 1.70 4.53
C LEU A 108 23.65 0.24 4.67
N ALA A 109 24.08 -0.42 5.73
CA ALA A 109 23.59 -1.74 6.12
C ALA A 109 23.00 -1.66 7.52
N ILE A 110 21.85 -2.30 7.75
CA ILE A 110 21.15 -2.34 9.03
C ILE A 110 20.55 -3.73 9.28
N ASP A 111 20.55 -4.18 10.55
CA ASP A 111 19.96 -5.47 10.93
C ASP A 111 18.43 -5.47 10.87
N ARG A 112 17.80 -4.45 11.44
CA ARG A 112 16.35 -4.27 11.51
C ARG A 112 15.98 -2.80 11.57
N ILE A 113 14.91 -2.41 10.87
CA ILE A 113 14.35 -1.06 10.94
C ILE A 113 13.33 -1.01 12.08
N GLU A 114 13.83 -1.10 13.30
CA GLU A 114 13.08 -1.07 14.56
C GLU A 114 13.93 -0.37 15.63
N ALA A 115 13.31 0.07 16.73
CA ALA A 115 14.04 0.70 17.83
C ALA A 115 15.21 -0.18 18.31
N GLY A 116 16.41 0.41 18.38
CA GLY A 116 17.62 -0.31 18.77
C GLY A 116 18.30 -1.08 17.63
N GLY A 117 17.84 -1.00 16.39
CA GLY A 117 18.53 -1.57 15.23
C GLY A 117 19.93 -1.00 15.05
N GLN A 118 20.89 -1.83 14.67
CA GLN A 118 22.29 -1.45 14.47
C GLN A 118 22.60 -1.26 12.99
N TRP A 119 23.16 -0.10 12.65
CA TRP A 119 23.50 0.23 11.27
C TRP A 119 24.94 0.71 11.11
N HIS A 120 25.50 0.54 9.91
CA HIS A 120 26.83 1.02 9.56
C HIS A 120 26.93 1.41 8.07
N CYS A 121 27.89 2.28 7.75
CA CYS A 121 28.34 2.57 6.39
C CYS A 121 28.98 1.32 5.76
N ALA A 122 28.38 0.80 4.70
CA ALA A 122 28.93 -0.29 3.89
C ALA A 122 29.90 0.21 2.80
N ASP A 123 29.90 1.51 2.53
CA ASP A 123 30.80 2.20 1.59
C ASP A 123 32.22 2.47 2.15
N GLY A 124 32.49 2.05 3.39
CA GLY A 124 33.79 2.21 4.04
C GLY A 124 33.99 3.55 4.74
N CYS A 125 32.95 4.38 4.88
CA CYS A 125 33.05 5.66 5.59
C CYS A 125 33.35 5.52 7.10
N GLY A 126 33.07 4.34 7.70
CA GLY A 126 33.34 4.02 9.10
C GLY A 126 32.31 4.55 10.11
N VAL A 127 31.28 5.28 9.66
CA VAL A 127 30.19 5.75 10.51
C VAL A 127 29.22 4.60 10.79
N SER A 128 28.73 4.52 12.02
CA SER A 128 27.74 3.54 12.47
C SER A 128 26.90 4.12 13.60
N GLY A 129 25.79 3.46 13.94
CA GLY A 129 24.93 3.91 15.02
C GLY A 129 23.82 2.93 15.36
N THR A 130 22.95 3.40 16.26
CA THR A 130 21.74 2.70 16.69
C THR A 130 20.53 3.52 16.28
N LEU A 131 19.49 2.85 15.78
CA LEU A 131 18.25 3.46 15.34
C LEU A 131 17.36 3.83 16.52
N GLY A 132 16.74 5.02 16.49
CA GLY A 132 15.58 5.32 17.33
C GLY A 132 14.36 4.51 16.88
N ASP A 133 13.19 4.78 17.45
CA ASP A 133 11.94 4.14 17.00
C ASP A 133 11.42 4.79 15.71
N PRO A 134 11.41 4.07 14.56
CA PRO A 134 10.89 4.62 13.30
C PRO A 134 9.42 5.04 13.39
N MET A 135 8.62 4.38 14.24
CA MET A 135 7.21 4.68 14.43
C MET A 135 6.97 5.93 15.29
N ALA A 136 7.99 6.39 16.01
CA ALA A 136 7.99 7.65 16.75
C ALA A 136 8.66 8.81 15.97
N SER A 137 9.04 8.59 14.71
CA SER A 137 9.69 9.61 13.87
C SER A 137 8.72 10.73 13.46
N GLU A 138 9.27 11.87 13.04
CA GLU A 138 8.49 13.00 12.53
C GLU A 138 7.67 12.61 11.29
N ILE A 139 8.25 11.81 10.39
CA ILE A 139 7.56 11.32 9.20
C ILE A 139 6.39 10.41 9.60
N ALA A 140 6.57 9.53 10.60
CA ALA A 140 5.47 8.73 11.12
C ALA A 140 4.31 9.61 11.60
N ALA A 141 4.61 10.66 12.37
CA ALA A 141 3.60 11.61 12.84
C ALA A 141 2.88 12.32 11.69
N ILE A 142 3.61 12.78 10.67
CA ILE A 142 3.02 13.43 9.48
C ILE A 142 2.09 12.48 8.72
N ARG A 143 2.49 11.20 8.53
CA ARG A 143 1.66 10.22 7.84
C ARG A 143 0.35 9.94 8.59
N VAL A 144 0.44 9.75 9.91
CA VAL A 144 -0.74 9.53 10.77
C VAL A 144 -1.66 10.75 10.77
N ALA A 145 -1.10 11.96 10.90
CA ALA A 145 -1.86 13.21 10.81
C ALA A 145 -2.56 13.38 9.45
N SER A 146 -2.02 12.78 8.39
CA SER A 146 -2.61 12.76 7.05
C SER A 146 -3.60 11.61 6.83
N GLY A 147 -3.98 10.89 7.90
CA GLY A 147 -4.97 9.80 7.85
C GLY A 147 -4.42 8.47 7.34
N GLN A 148 -3.10 8.32 7.21
CA GLN A 148 -2.48 7.06 6.81
C GLN A 148 -2.19 6.19 8.04
N ARG A 149 -2.34 4.87 7.88
CA ARG A 149 -2.09 3.90 8.94
C ARG A 149 -0.66 3.39 8.82
N LEU A 150 0.01 3.24 9.96
CA LEU A 150 1.29 2.56 10.06
C LEU A 150 1.05 1.16 10.59
N TYR A 151 1.65 0.18 9.92
CA TYR A 151 1.52 -1.22 10.24
C TYR A 151 2.85 -1.76 10.76
N ARG A 152 2.77 -2.80 11.58
CA ARG A 152 3.92 -3.56 12.07
C ARG A 152 4.41 -4.56 11.04
N SER A 153 3.51 -5.06 10.19
CA SER A 153 3.85 -6.03 9.15
C SER A 153 2.79 -6.09 8.06
N ARG A 154 3.17 -6.62 6.90
CA ARG A 154 2.21 -6.96 5.82
C ARG A 154 1.12 -7.94 6.29
N SER A 155 1.43 -8.82 7.26
CA SER A 155 0.45 -9.77 7.82
C SER A 155 -0.65 -9.08 8.63
N GLU A 156 -0.34 -7.98 9.31
CA GLU A 156 -1.34 -7.16 10.01
C GLU A 156 -2.35 -6.56 9.03
N VAL A 157 -1.86 -6.05 7.89
CA VAL A 157 -2.72 -5.51 6.82
C VAL A 157 -3.62 -6.60 6.24
N LYS A 158 -3.06 -7.79 5.97
CA LYS A 158 -3.83 -8.95 5.51
C LYS A 158 -4.92 -9.35 6.51
N ALA A 159 -4.64 -9.24 7.82
CA ALA A 159 -5.60 -9.58 8.86
C ALA A 159 -6.84 -8.66 8.87
N LEU A 160 -6.72 -7.42 8.39
CA LEU A 160 -7.85 -6.49 8.27
C LEU A 160 -8.95 -7.03 7.35
N ILE A 161 -8.55 -7.67 6.25
CA ILE A 161 -9.46 -8.19 5.22
C ILE A 161 -9.59 -9.72 5.22
N ALA A 162 -9.03 -10.38 6.22
CA ALA A 162 -9.11 -11.83 6.36
C ALA A 162 -10.57 -12.26 6.51
N VAL A 163 -10.97 -13.25 5.71
CA VAL A 163 -12.34 -13.78 5.69
C VAL A 163 -12.72 -14.28 7.08
N ASP A 164 -13.90 -13.89 7.54
CA ASP A 164 -14.58 -14.52 8.66
C ASP A 164 -15.38 -15.71 8.12
N PRO A 165 -14.90 -16.96 8.27
CA PRO A 165 -15.52 -18.10 7.61
C PRO A 165 -16.92 -18.41 8.15
N VAL A 166 -17.24 -18.03 9.39
CA VAL A 166 -18.56 -18.30 9.97
C VAL A 166 -19.57 -17.32 9.40
N ARG A 167 -19.27 -16.03 9.46
CA ARG A 167 -20.15 -14.99 8.90
C ARG A 167 -20.24 -15.08 7.39
N ALA A 168 -19.15 -15.42 6.69
CA ALA A 168 -19.16 -15.55 5.25
C ALA A 168 -20.12 -16.65 4.76
N ARG A 169 -20.20 -17.78 5.46
CA ARG A 169 -21.19 -18.83 5.15
C ARG A 169 -22.63 -18.35 5.39
N ALA A 170 -22.88 -17.62 6.46
CA ALA A 170 -24.20 -17.07 6.75
C ALA A 170 -24.64 -16.06 5.66
N VAL A 171 -23.77 -15.11 5.33
CA VAL A 171 -24.01 -14.10 4.28
C VAL A 171 -24.19 -14.75 2.90
N ALA A 172 -23.40 -15.77 2.55
CA ALA A 172 -23.54 -16.50 1.29
C ALA A 172 -24.95 -17.11 1.11
N SER A 173 -25.49 -17.74 2.15
CA SER A 173 -26.84 -18.33 2.10
C SER A 173 -27.95 -17.29 1.87
N ILE A 174 -27.75 -16.07 2.39
CA ILE A 174 -28.68 -14.95 2.19
C ILE A 174 -28.53 -14.40 0.77
N LEU A 175 -27.30 -14.23 0.28
CA LEU A 175 -27.02 -13.74 -1.07
C LEU A 175 -27.67 -14.63 -2.15
N GLU A 176 -27.58 -15.95 -2.03
CA GLU A 176 -28.23 -16.89 -2.96
C GLU A 176 -29.75 -16.67 -3.03
N SER A 177 -30.36 -16.34 -1.89
CA SER A 177 -31.80 -16.04 -1.80
C SER A 177 -32.15 -14.67 -2.41
N VAL A 178 -31.28 -13.67 -2.22
CA VAL A 178 -31.44 -12.33 -2.80
C VAL A 178 -31.26 -12.37 -4.32
N GLU A 179 -30.22 -13.03 -4.83
CA GLU A 179 -29.96 -13.16 -6.25
C GLU A 179 -31.11 -13.86 -6.99
N SER A 180 -31.67 -14.90 -6.38
CA SER A 180 -32.85 -15.61 -6.92
C SER A 180 -34.12 -14.75 -6.95
N ALA A 181 -34.22 -13.73 -6.08
CA ALA A 181 -35.36 -12.83 -6.00
C ALA A 181 -35.22 -11.59 -6.90
N VAL A 182 -33.99 -11.18 -7.25
CA VAL A 182 -33.71 -10.01 -8.08
C VAL A 182 -33.77 -10.40 -9.56
N ALA A 183 -35.00 -10.44 -10.09
CA ALA A 183 -35.28 -10.56 -11.52
C ALA A 183 -35.43 -9.19 -12.23
N GLY A 184 -34.96 -8.10 -11.61
CA GLY A 184 -35.19 -6.72 -12.06
C GLY A 184 -33.94 -5.84 -12.04
N GLN A 185 -34.04 -4.66 -12.66
CA GLN A 185 -32.99 -3.64 -12.62
C GLN A 185 -32.83 -3.08 -11.20
N VAL A 186 -31.58 -2.94 -10.74
CA VAL A 186 -31.25 -2.30 -9.47
C VAL A 186 -31.48 -0.80 -9.59
N ASP A 187 -32.22 -0.19 -8.66
CA ASP A 187 -32.24 1.27 -8.53
C ASP A 187 -30.89 1.72 -7.95
N VAL A 188 -30.06 2.30 -8.82
CA VAL A 188 -28.71 2.76 -8.48
C VAL A 188 -28.72 3.76 -7.34
N ALA A 189 -29.67 4.70 -7.34
CA ALA A 189 -29.71 5.75 -6.32
C ALA A 189 -30.15 5.19 -4.97
N GLU A 190 -31.07 4.23 -4.95
CA GLU A 190 -31.47 3.53 -3.73
C GLU A 190 -30.33 2.67 -3.16
N ALA A 191 -29.65 1.91 -4.01
CA ALA A 191 -28.51 1.08 -3.60
C ALA A 191 -27.38 1.91 -2.97
N VAL A 192 -27.02 3.04 -3.61
CA VAL A 192 -25.98 3.95 -3.08
C VAL A 192 -26.41 4.59 -1.75
N ARG A 193 -27.69 5.00 -1.62
CA ARG A 193 -28.22 5.51 -0.34
C ARG A 193 -28.19 4.45 0.76
N ALA A 194 -28.57 3.21 0.44
CA ALA A 194 -28.55 2.10 1.38
C ALA A 194 -27.11 1.82 1.88
N ALA A 195 -26.14 1.71 0.96
CA ALA A 195 -24.74 1.53 1.31
C ALA A 195 -24.21 2.69 2.18
N THR A 196 -24.51 3.94 1.81
CA THR A 196 -24.09 5.14 2.57
C THR A 196 -24.71 5.19 3.97
N SER A 197 -25.96 4.77 4.10
CA SER A 197 -26.67 4.67 5.39
C SER A 197 -26.03 3.61 6.29
N VAL A 198 -25.74 2.43 5.74
CA VAL A 198 -25.06 1.35 6.47
C VAL A 198 -23.65 1.80 6.90
N ALA A 199 -22.89 2.42 6.00
CA ALA A 199 -21.57 2.98 6.30
C ALA A 199 -21.62 3.99 7.45
N SER A 200 -22.59 4.92 7.43
CA SER A 200 -22.75 5.93 8.48
C SER A 200 -23.11 5.31 9.84
N ARG A 201 -24.00 4.31 9.84
CA ARG A 201 -24.36 3.56 11.06
C ARG A 201 -23.19 2.77 11.61
N LEU A 202 -22.41 2.13 10.75
CA LEU A 202 -21.21 1.39 11.13
C LEU A 202 -20.18 2.34 11.77
N ALA A 203 -19.93 3.51 11.17
CA ALA A 203 -19.04 4.53 11.72
C ALA A 203 -19.52 5.07 13.08
N ALA A 204 -20.84 5.08 13.32
CA ALA A 204 -21.42 5.41 14.62
C ALA A 204 -21.37 4.25 15.65
N GLY A 205 -20.74 3.13 15.31
CA GLY A 205 -20.58 1.97 16.19
C GLY A 205 -21.78 1.01 16.22
N ALA A 206 -22.74 1.15 15.30
CA ALA A 206 -23.88 0.25 15.24
C ALA A 206 -23.47 -1.13 14.73
N ALA A 207 -24.04 -2.18 15.31
CA ALA A 207 -23.96 -3.53 14.76
C ALA A 207 -24.82 -3.62 13.49
N ILE A 208 -24.23 -4.08 12.39
CA ILE A 208 -24.91 -4.29 11.11
C ILE A 208 -25.21 -5.77 10.93
N ALA A 209 -26.48 -6.11 10.68
CA ALA A 209 -26.90 -7.50 10.50
C ALA A 209 -26.37 -8.09 9.19
N ASP A 210 -26.13 -9.40 9.17
CA ASP A 210 -25.64 -10.11 7.99
C ASP A 210 -26.59 -9.97 6.78
N ALA A 211 -27.90 -9.87 7.01
CA ALA A 211 -28.88 -9.62 5.96
C ALA A 211 -28.73 -8.24 5.30
N GLU A 212 -28.39 -7.20 6.07
CA GLU A 212 -28.13 -5.86 5.54
C GLU A 212 -26.82 -5.84 4.73
N LEU A 213 -25.79 -6.52 5.21
CA LEU A 213 -24.51 -6.68 4.50
C LEU A 213 -24.69 -7.47 3.21
N ALA A 214 -25.49 -8.53 3.21
CA ALA A 214 -25.84 -9.29 2.02
C ALA A 214 -26.61 -8.42 1.00
N ALA A 215 -27.59 -7.62 1.46
CA ALA A 215 -28.35 -6.74 0.59
C ALA A 215 -27.47 -5.68 -0.09
N VAL A 216 -26.55 -5.04 0.65
CA VAL A 216 -25.57 -4.12 0.05
C VAL A 216 -24.63 -4.88 -0.89
N GLY A 217 -24.08 -6.00 -0.43
CA GLY A 217 -23.14 -6.83 -1.19
C GLY A 217 -23.70 -7.29 -2.54
N ALA A 218 -24.98 -7.68 -2.58
CA ALA A 218 -25.66 -8.10 -3.81
C ALA A 218 -25.69 -7.02 -4.89
N THR A 219 -25.68 -5.73 -4.50
CA THR A 219 -25.71 -4.61 -5.46
C THR A 219 -24.34 -4.27 -6.04
N LEU A 220 -23.24 -4.77 -5.46
CA LEU A 220 -21.88 -4.38 -5.86
C LEU A 220 -21.45 -4.91 -7.23
N THR A 221 -22.12 -5.96 -7.73
CA THR A 221 -21.89 -6.50 -9.08
C THR A 221 -22.53 -5.65 -10.17
N ASP A 222 -23.44 -4.74 -9.82
CA ASP A 222 -23.97 -3.75 -10.75
C ASP A 222 -22.92 -2.64 -10.97
N ILE A 223 -22.49 -2.50 -12.23
CA ILE A 223 -21.43 -1.56 -12.61
C ILE A 223 -21.82 -0.11 -12.28
N ALA A 224 -23.09 0.27 -12.48
CA ALA A 224 -23.53 1.64 -12.24
C ALA A 224 -23.57 1.96 -10.74
N VAL A 225 -23.98 1.01 -9.89
CA VAL A 225 -23.88 1.15 -8.43
C VAL A 225 -22.41 1.28 -8.02
N ARG A 226 -21.56 0.38 -8.50
CA ARG A 226 -20.14 0.37 -8.13
C ARG A 226 -19.42 1.66 -8.51
N ASP A 227 -19.66 2.18 -9.71
CA ASP A 227 -19.03 3.42 -10.18
C ASP A 227 -19.42 4.61 -9.29
N GLN A 228 -20.65 4.66 -8.80
CA GLN A 228 -21.09 5.66 -7.82
C GLN A 228 -20.42 5.47 -6.45
N LEU A 229 -20.23 4.23 -6.02
CA LEU A 229 -19.59 3.93 -4.74
C LEU A 229 -18.07 4.24 -4.76
N PHE A 230 -17.39 4.11 -5.90
CA PHE A 230 -16.00 4.57 -6.04
C PHE A 230 -15.85 6.06 -5.79
N ALA A 231 -16.82 6.87 -6.23
CA ALA A 231 -16.78 8.32 -6.05
C ALA A 231 -16.80 8.74 -4.56
N LEU A 232 -17.24 7.86 -3.65
CA LEU A 232 -17.25 8.15 -2.20
C LEU A 232 -15.84 8.30 -1.61
N ALA A 233 -14.82 7.73 -2.26
CA ALA A 233 -13.43 7.74 -1.78
C ALA A 233 -12.83 9.15 -1.61
N ASP A 234 -13.38 10.17 -2.29
CA ASP A 234 -12.94 11.56 -2.23
C ASP A 234 -14.05 12.49 -1.69
N THR A 235 -14.78 12.02 -0.67
CA THR A 235 -15.89 12.76 -0.05
C THR A 235 -15.77 12.78 1.48
N ALA A 236 -16.61 13.56 2.14
CA ALA A 236 -16.70 13.59 3.60
C ALA A 236 -17.09 12.24 4.23
N THR A 237 -17.66 11.30 3.45
CA THR A 237 -18.04 9.96 3.91
C THR A 237 -17.01 8.89 3.58
N ALA A 238 -15.85 9.25 3.01
CA ALA A 238 -14.81 8.31 2.57
C ALA A 238 -14.39 7.31 3.66
N ALA A 239 -14.15 7.79 4.88
CA ALA A 239 -13.75 6.93 6.00
C ALA A 239 -14.84 5.91 6.37
N ALA A 240 -16.09 6.35 6.44
CA ALA A 240 -17.22 5.47 6.75
C ALA A 240 -17.45 4.42 5.65
N ALA A 241 -17.27 4.82 4.38
CA ALA A 241 -17.34 3.90 3.25
C ALA A 241 -16.21 2.86 3.30
N GLU A 242 -14.97 3.27 3.59
CA GLU A 242 -13.82 2.37 3.75
C GLU A 242 -14.05 1.31 4.84
N ASP A 243 -14.64 1.72 5.99
CA ASP A 243 -15.01 0.79 7.06
C ASP A 243 -16.05 -0.24 6.59
N LEU A 244 -17.05 0.18 5.81
CA LEU A 244 -18.04 -0.72 5.22
C LEU A 244 -17.38 -1.71 4.24
N TRP A 245 -16.52 -1.24 3.35
CA TRP A 245 -15.81 -2.11 2.40
C TRP A 245 -14.92 -3.11 3.12
N THR A 246 -14.27 -2.69 4.21
CA THR A 246 -13.47 -3.58 5.06
C THR A 246 -14.34 -4.68 5.69
N VAL A 247 -15.52 -4.35 6.22
CA VAL A 247 -16.44 -5.37 6.75
C VAL A 247 -16.94 -6.31 5.65
N LEU A 248 -17.36 -5.77 4.50
CA LEU A 248 -17.85 -6.56 3.38
C LEU A 248 -16.77 -7.48 2.79
N ALA A 249 -15.53 -7.02 2.70
CA ALA A 249 -14.39 -7.82 2.26
C ALA A 249 -14.12 -9.05 3.16
N ARG A 250 -14.58 -9.03 4.42
CA ARG A 250 -14.43 -10.16 5.34
C ARG A 250 -15.58 -11.17 5.26
N VAL A 251 -16.76 -10.76 4.80
CA VAL A 251 -17.99 -11.58 4.89
C VAL A 251 -18.62 -11.92 3.55
N LEU A 252 -18.31 -11.21 2.47
CA LEU A 252 -18.82 -11.57 1.16
C LEU A 252 -18.01 -12.74 0.57
N PRO A 253 -18.65 -13.64 -0.21
CA PRO A 253 -17.95 -14.70 -0.93
C PRO A 253 -17.57 -14.28 -2.37
N GLY A 254 -16.57 -14.94 -2.96
CA GLY A 254 -16.28 -14.96 -4.39
C GLY A 254 -16.31 -13.60 -5.09
N ALA A 255 -17.11 -13.49 -6.16
CA ALA A 255 -17.19 -12.29 -6.99
C ALA A 255 -17.66 -11.05 -6.20
N TRP A 256 -18.62 -11.18 -5.28
CA TRP A 256 -19.07 -10.07 -4.43
C TRP A 256 -17.94 -9.57 -3.52
N ARG A 257 -17.11 -10.49 -3.00
CA ARG A 257 -15.92 -10.14 -2.23
C ARG A 257 -14.92 -9.36 -3.06
N ALA A 258 -14.68 -9.77 -4.30
CA ALA A 258 -13.76 -9.10 -5.21
C ALA A 258 -14.17 -7.64 -5.46
N GLU A 259 -15.48 -7.37 -5.61
CA GLU A 259 -15.99 -6.01 -5.79
C GLU A 259 -15.80 -5.15 -4.52
N ALA A 260 -16.07 -5.70 -3.33
CA ALA A 260 -15.82 -5.00 -2.07
C ALA A 260 -14.32 -4.70 -1.86
N LEU A 261 -13.44 -5.64 -2.23
CA LEU A 261 -11.99 -5.45 -2.18
C LEU A 261 -11.50 -4.39 -3.17
N ALA A 262 -12.12 -4.29 -4.35
CA ALA A 262 -11.82 -3.23 -5.31
C ALA A 262 -12.22 -1.84 -4.76
N LEU A 263 -13.40 -1.72 -4.14
CA LEU A 263 -13.85 -0.49 -3.46
C LEU A 263 -12.92 -0.09 -2.32
N LEU A 264 -12.50 -1.07 -1.50
CA LEU A 264 -11.52 -0.86 -0.44
C LEU A 264 -10.16 -0.40 -1.01
N ALA A 265 -9.70 -1.02 -2.09
CA ALA A 265 -8.45 -0.65 -2.74
C ALA A 265 -8.45 0.79 -3.25
N VAL A 266 -9.53 1.24 -3.90
CA VAL A 266 -9.66 2.64 -4.34
C VAL A 266 -9.67 3.59 -3.15
N SER A 267 -10.43 3.28 -2.10
CA SER A 267 -10.52 4.11 -0.89
C SER A 267 -9.15 4.28 -0.23
N ALA A 268 -8.43 3.17 -0.05
CA ALA A 268 -7.08 3.17 0.52
C ALA A 268 -6.07 3.92 -0.38
N TYR A 269 -6.14 3.72 -1.70
CA TYR A 269 -5.22 4.39 -2.64
C TYR A 269 -5.44 5.90 -2.63
N VAL A 270 -6.68 6.37 -2.74
CA VAL A 270 -7.02 7.81 -2.69
C VAL A 270 -6.55 8.46 -1.38
N ARG A 271 -6.66 7.76 -0.25
CA ARG A 271 -6.16 8.20 1.05
C ARG A 271 -4.62 8.17 1.17
N GLY A 272 -3.93 7.53 0.23
CA GLY A 272 -2.47 7.38 0.20
C GLY A 272 -1.94 6.18 0.99
N ASP A 273 -2.81 5.22 1.33
CA ASP A 273 -2.45 3.94 1.94
C ASP A 273 -2.25 2.88 0.85
N GLY A 274 -1.12 3.00 0.14
CA GLY A 274 -0.74 2.07 -0.93
C GLY A 274 -0.55 0.62 -0.44
N VAL A 275 -0.27 0.43 0.85
CA VAL A 275 -0.09 -0.90 1.45
C VAL A 275 -1.42 -1.63 1.53
N LEU A 276 -2.43 -1.02 2.13
CA LEU A 276 -3.78 -1.60 2.18
C LEU A 276 -4.37 -1.73 0.77
N ALA A 277 -4.15 -0.73 -0.10
CA ALA A 277 -4.58 -0.80 -1.49
C ALA A 277 -4.00 -2.02 -2.21
N GLY A 278 -2.68 -2.24 -2.12
CA GLY A 278 -2.01 -3.39 -2.74
C GLY A 278 -2.50 -4.73 -2.17
N VAL A 279 -2.66 -4.84 -0.85
CA VAL A 279 -3.17 -6.07 -0.21
C VAL A 279 -4.63 -6.35 -0.63
N ALA A 280 -5.47 -5.32 -0.72
CA ALA A 280 -6.84 -5.46 -1.19
C ALA A 280 -6.90 -5.85 -2.67
N VAL A 281 -6.05 -5.25 -3.52
CA VAL A 281 -5.92 -5.63 -4.93
C VAL A 281 -5.49 -7.09 -5.06
N ASP A 282 -4.42 -7.52 -4.40
CA ASP A 282 -3.94 -8.91 -4.43
C ASP A 282 -5.05 -9.90 -4.05
N ALA A 283 -5.79 -9.60 -2.97
CA ALA A 283 -6.92 -10.40 -2.55
C ALA A 283 -8.05 -10.42 -3.59
N ALA A 284 -8.36 -9.28 -4.21
CA ALA A 284 -9.45 -9.17 -5.18
C ALA A 284 -9.26 -10.09 -6.39
N LEU A 285 -8.03 -10.24 -6.89
CA LEU A 285 -7.79 -11.15 -8.03
C LEU A 285 -7.32 -12.54 -7.67
N SER A 286 -7.02 -12.80 -6.39
CA SER A 286 -7.09 -14.17 -5.89
C SER A 286 -8.52 -14.69 -5.93
N GLU A 287 -9.53 -13.85 -5.66
CA GLU A 287 -10.95 -14.22 -5.77
C GLU A 287 -11.43 -14.24 -7.23
N ALA A 288 -11.07 -13.22 -8.01
CA ALA A 288 -11.49 -13.04 -9.38
C ALA A 288 -10.32 -12.60 -10.29
N PRO A 289 -9.54 -13.54 -10.86
CA PRO A 289 -8.34 -13.24 -11.65
C PRO A 289 -8.55 -12.27 -12.83
N THR A 290 -9.76 -12.21 -13.37
CA THR A 290 -10.15 -11.35 -14.50
C THR A 290 -10.78 -10.01 -14.08
N HIS A 291 -10.75 -9.65 -12.79
CA HIS A 291 -11.37 -8.44 -12.28
C HIS A 291 -10.68 -7.17 -12.81
N ARG A 292 -11.33 -6.48 -13.74
CA ARG A 292 -10.75 -5.37 -14.51
C ARG A 292 -10.26 -4.21 -13.65
N MET A 293 -11.04 -3.76 -12.68
CA MET A 293 -10.65 -2.63 -11.82
C MET A 293 -9.41 -2.95 -10.97
N ALA A 294 -9.41 -4.09 -10.26
CA ALA A 294 -8.24 -4.56 -9.52
C ALA A 294 -6.98 -4.69 -10.39
N ALA A 295 -7.12 -5.15 -11.65
CA ALA A 295 -5.98 -5.22 -12.57
C ALA A 295 -5.44 -3.82 -12.93
N MET A 296 -6.31 -2.85 -13.20
CA MET A 296 -5.91 -1.45 -13.44
C MET A 296 -5.26 -0.81 -12.20
N LEU A 297 -5.77 -1.10 -11.00
CA LEU A 297 -5.20 -0.62 -9.75
C LEU A 297 -3.81 -1.23 -9.49
N ARG A 298 -3.60 -2.53 -9.77
CA ARG A 298 -2.25 -3.12 -9.71
C ARG A 298 -1.28 -2.39 -10.62
N MET A 299 -1.64 -2.21 -11.90
CA MET A 299 -0.78 -1.49 -12.85
C MET A 299 -0.46 -0.07 -12.36
N SER A 300 -1.44 0.60 -11.75
CA SER A 300 -1.27 1.94 -11.19
C SER A 300 -0.33 1.97 -9.99
N LEU A 301 -0.40 0.96 -9.11
CA LEU A 301 0.50 0.80 -7.96
C LEU A 301 1.92 0.47 -8.41
N GLU A 302 2.07 -0.45 -9.37
CA GLU A 302 3.35 -0.84 -9.96
C GLU A 302 4.02 0.32 -10.70
N ALA A 303 3.23 1.17 -11.37
CA ALA A 303 3.70 2.39 -12.00
C ALA A 303 4.00 3.54 -11.01
N GLY A 304 3.71 3.38 -9.72
CA GLY A 304 3.92 4.39 -8.69
C GLY A 304 3.11 5.67 -8.91
N LEU A 305 1.87 5.57 -9.42
CA LEU A 305 1.03 6.74 -9.64
C LEU A 305 0.69 7.42 -8.30
N GLU A 306 0.77 8.75 -8.28
CA GLU A 306 0.46 9.53 -7.08
C GLU A 306 -1.04 9.47 -6.75
N PRO A 307 -1.42 9.43 -5.46
CA PRO A 307 -2.82 9.43 -5.03
C PRO A 307 -3.67 10.56 -5.63
N ASP A 308 -3.08 11.74 -5.86
CA ASP A 308 -3.77 12.88 -6.49
C ASP A 308 -4.19 12.61 -7.94
N LYS A 309 -3.40 11.85 -8.69
CA LYS A 309 -3.77 11.45 -10.05
C LYS A 309 -4.95 10.48 -10.02
N ILE A 310 -4.97 9.57 -9.03
CA ILE A 310 -6.10 8.65 -8.83
C ILE A 310 -7.35 9.42 -8.41
N ARG A 311 -7.24 10.39 -7.49
CA ARG A 311 -8.35 11.29 -7.12
C ARG A 311 -8.96 11.96 -8.33
N GLN A 312 -8.14 12.50 -9.24
CA GLN A 312 -8.63 13.13 -10.46
C GLN A 312 -9.41 12.17 -11.37
N VAL A 313 -8.98 10.92 -11.47
CA VAL A 313 -9.68 9.88 -12.25
C VAL A 313 -11.01 9.50 -11.58
N VAL A 314 -11.00 9.27 -10.26
CA VAL A 314 -12.22 8.95 -9.50
C VAL A 314 -13.22 10.11 -9.54
N ALA A 315 -12.75 11.35 -9.44
CA ALA A 315 -13.59 12.55 -9.50
C ALA A 315 -14.21 12.81 -10.88
N GLN A 316 -13.70 12.17 -11.95
CA GLN A 316 -14.32 12.21 -13.28
C GLN A 316 -15.50 11.23 -13.39
N VAL A 317 -15.55 10.21 -12.54
CA VAL A 317 -16.71 9.34 -12.31
C VAL A 317 -17.69 10.09 -11.40
N ARG A 318 -18.21 11.24 -11.85
CA ARG A 318 -19.11 12.04 -11.01
C ARG A 318 -20.47 11.36 -10.86
N PRO A 319 -21.03 11.32 -9.64
CA PRO A 319 -22.43 11.07 -9.44
C PRO A 319 -23.30 12.06 -10.19
N ALA A 320 -24.41 11.58 -10.75
CA ALA A 320 -25.51 12.48 -11.08
C ALA A 320 -25.92 13.21 -9.79
N PRO A 321 -26.17 14.54 -9.83
CA PRO A 321 -26.55 15.27 -8.63
C PRO A 321 -27.78 14.63 -8.00
N MET A 322 -27.64 14.11 -6.78
CA MET A 322 -28.74 13.58 -6.00
C MET A 322 -29.69 14.74 -5.68
N ARG A 323 -30.91 14.67 -6.22
CA ARG A 323 -32.04 15.56 -5.86
C ARG A 323 -32.87 14.91 -4.76
#